data_AF-A0A7J9Y9X4-F1
#
_entry.id   AF-A0A7J9Y9X4-F1
#
_cell.length_a   1.000
_cell.length_b   1.000
_cell.length_c   1.000
_cell.angle_alpha   90.00
_cell.angle_beta   90.00
_cell.angle_gamma   90.00
#
_symmetry.space_group_name_H-M   'P 1'
#
loop_
_entity.id
_entity.type
_entity.pdbx_description
1 polymer ?
#
loop_
_entity_poly.entity_id
_entity_poly.type
_entity_poly.pdbx_seq_one_letter_code
_entity_poly.pdbx_strand_id
1 'polypeptide(L)'
;MSADLQGSLFDLGSDDGPRLGDLAGLRRTELPRGAWIDVLPGWLAGSDALFARLVDTVPWRAERRAMYERTVDVPRLLSWYDETDELPDPALARARDALTE
;
A
#
# COMPACT_ATOMS: atom_id res chain seq x y z
N MET A 1 15.78 -7.22 -0.84
CA MET A 1 15.32 -7.84 -2.11
C MET A 1 15.63 -6.83 -3.21
N SER A 2 16.21 -7.19 -4.37
CA SER A 2 16.35 -6.19 -5.45
C SER A 2 15.08 -6.20 -6.29
N ALA A 3 14.33 -5.11 -6.29
CA ALA A 3 13.15 -4.94 -7.14
C ALA A 3 13.50 -4.02 -8.31
N ASP A 4 13.32 -4.50 -9.54
CA ASP A 4 13.41 -3.66 -10.72
C ASP A 4 12.15 -2.78 -10.79
N LEU A 5 12.25 -1.55 -10.28
CA LEU A 5 11.15 -0.59 -10.22
C LEU A 5 11.39 0.60 -11.15
N GLN A 6 10.39 0.93 -11.97
CA GLN A 6 10.30 2.25 -12.59
C GLN A 6 9.63 3.19 -11.59
N GLY A 7 10.40 4.17 -11.11
CA GLY A 7 9.89 5.20 -10.21
C GLY A 7 8.85 6.14 -10.85
N SER A 8 8.17 6.89 -10.01
CA SER A 8 7.16 7.87 -10.42
C SER A 8 7.81 9.09 -11.08
N LEU A 9 7.38 9.41 -12.30
CA LEU A 9 7.80 10.63 -13.02
C LEU A 9 7.28 11.92 -12.39
N PHE A 10 6.25 11.83 -11.54
CA PHE A 10 5.60 12.96 -10.89
C PHE A 10 6.14 13.22 -9.48
N ASP A 11 7.08 12.40 -9.02
CA ASP A 11 7.66 12.47 -7.67
C ASP A 11 9.03 13.15 -7.66
N LEU A 12 9.31 13.98 -8.68
CA LEU A 12 10.56 14.72 -8.80
C LEU A 12 10.60 15.85 -7.74
N GLY A 13 11.49 15.71 -6.75
CA GLY A 13 11.75 16.74 -5.73
C GLY A 13 11.14 16.47 -4.34
N SER A 14 10.67 15.26 -4.07
CA SER A 14 10.18 14.82 -2.75
C SER A 14 11.30 14.22 -1.88
N ASP A 15 12.40 14.97 -1.70
CA ASP A 15 13.50 14.56 -0.81
C ASP A 15 13.08 14.49 0.68
N ASP A 16 11.91 15.04 1.02
CA ASP A 16 11.35 15.09 2.38
C ASP A 16 10.66 13.77 2.83
N GLY A 17 10.65 12.74 1.98
CA GLY A 17 10.00 11.45 2.27
C GLY A 17 8.49 11.41 1.94
N PRO A 18 7.78 10.34 2.32
CA PRO A 18 6.39 10.12 1.92
C PRO A 18 5.44 11.14 2.54
N ARG A 19 4.59 11.73 1.69
CA ARG A 19 3.61 12.76 2.09
C ARG A 19 2.25 12.48 1.45
N LEU A 20 1.21 12.57 2.28
CA LEU A 20 -0.18 12.50 1.84
C LEU A 20 -0.54 13.81 1.12
N GLY A 21 -1.12 13.69 -0.06
CA GLY A 21 -1.75 14.79 -0.77
C GLY A 21 -3.16 15.05 -0.27
N ASP A 22 -3.80 16.09 -0.82
CA ASP A 22 -5.23 16.32 -0.63
C ASP A 22 -6.03 15.14 -1.23
N LEU A 23 -7.02 14.63 -0.48
CA LEU A 23 -7.92 13.57 -0.94
C LEU A 23 -9.10 14.12 -1.78
N ALA A 24 -9.13 15.44 -2.01
CA ALA A 24 -10.03 16.05 -2.97
C ALA A 24 -9.86 15.47 -4.39
N GLY A 25 -10.96 15.40 -5.13
CA GLY A 25 -10.95 14.88 -6.51
C GLY A 25 -10.99 13.35 -6.61
N LEU A 26 -11.16 12.65 -5.48
CA LEU A 26 -11.44 11.23 -5.43
C LEU A 26 -12.66 10.89 -6.30
N ARG A 27 -12.51 9.83 -7.12
CA ARG A 27 -13.57 9.37 -8.03
C ARG A 27 -14.19 8.10 -7.48
N ARG A 28 -15.45 8.20 -7.04
CA ARG A 28 -16.23 7.06 -6.57
C ARG A 28 -16.92 6.34 -7.73
N THR A 29 -16.76 5.02 -7.75
CA THR A 29 -17.54 4.10 -8.57
C THR A 29 -18.43 3.26 -7.66
N GLU A 30 -19.74 3.49 -7.72
CA GLU A 30 -20.73 2.70 -6.99
C GLU A 30 -20.84 1.29 -7.59
N LEU A 31 -20.95 0.29 -6.73
CA LEU A 31 -21.18 -1.11 -7.06
C LEU A 31 -22.53 -1.57 -6.51
N PRO A 32 -23.11 -2.66 -7.03
CA PRO A 32 -24.36 -3.19 -6.49
C PRO A 32 -24.26 -3.52 -5.00
N ARG A 33 -25.41 -3.42 -4.30
CA ARG A 33 -25.54 -3.74 -2.87
C ARG A 33 -24.76 -2.80 -1.93
N GLY A 34 -24.58 -1.54 -2.34
CA GLY A 34 -24.00 -0.49 -1.49
C GLY A 34 -22.49 -0.63 -1.27
N ALA A 35 -21.80 -1.37 -2.15
CA ALA A 35 -20.35 -1.37 -2.19
C ALA A 35 -19.85 -0.25 -3.12
N TRP A 36 -18.61 0.23 -2.93
CA TRP A 36 -18.02 1.25 -3.79
C TRP A 36 -16.50 1.08 -3.91
N ILE A 37 -15.92 1.70 -4.93
CA ILE A 37 -14.47 1.85 -5.11
C ILE A 37 -14.16 3.32 -5.29
N ASP A 38 -13.18 3.80 -4.53
CA ASP A 38 -12.66 5.15 -4.63
C ASP A 38 -11.27 5.14 -5.28
N VAL A 39 -11.09 5.95 -6.33
CA VAL A 39 -9.83 6.04 -7.07
C VAL A 39 -9.33 7.48 -7.09
N LEU A 40 -8.12 7.68 -6.56
CA LEU A 40 -7.40 8.95 -6.59
C LEU A 40 -5.92 8.71 -6.93
N PRO A 41 -5.48 8.95 -8.17
CA PRO A 41 -4.06 8.87 -8.51
C PRO A 41 -3.25 9.94 -7.78
N GLY A 42 -2.02 9.62 -7.36
CA GLY A 42 -1.09 10.61 -6.81
C GLY A 42 -1.43 11.12 -5.39
N TRP A 43 -2.31 10.44 -4.65
CA TRP A 43 -2.65 10.79 -3.27
C TRP A 43 -1.49 10.65 -2.28
N LEU A 44 -0.40 9.98 -2.68
CA LEU A 44 0.82 9.81 -1.90
C LEU A 44 2.04 10.16 -2.76
N ALA A 45 2.75 11.23 -2.39
CA ALA A 45 4.07 11.57 -2.90
C ALA A 45 5.16 10.90 -2.05
N GLY A 46 6.39 10.83 -2.56
CA GLY A 46 7.52 10.12 -1.94
C GLY A 46 7.30 8.60 -1.86
N SER A 47 6.47 8.05 -2.76
CA SER A 47 6.01 6.65 -2.68
C SER A 47 7.11 5.67 -3.06
N ASP A 48 8.04 6.05 -3.94
CA ASP A 48 9.19 5.23 -4.31
C ASP A 48 10.13 5.01 -3.11
N ALA A 49 10.37 6.06 -2.32
CA ALA A 49 11.21 5.97 -1.12
C ALA A 49 10.54 5.12 -0.03
N LEU A 50 9.22 5.26 0.15
CA LEU A 50 8.46 4.38 1.03
C LEU A 50 8.53 2.93 0.56
N PHE A 51 8.32 2.68 -0.74
CA PHE A 51 8.41 1.34 -1.32
C PHE A 51 9.77 0.70 -1.06
N ALA A 52 10.87 1.41 -1.34
CA ALA A 52 12.23 0.91 -1.10
C ALA A 52 12.44 0.52 0.37
N ARG A 53 12.00 1.36 1.32
CA ARG A 53 12.07 1.01 2.75
C ARG A 53 11.27 -0.24 3.07
N LEU A 54 10.02 -0.34 2.62
CA LEU A 54 9.16 -1.49 2.91
C LEU A 54 9.69 -2.79 2.30
N VAL A 55 10.27 -2.76 1.10
CA VAL A 55 10.89 -3.94 0.48
C VAL A 55 12.04 -4.48 1.34
N ASP A 56 12.79 -3.61 2.00
CA ASP A 56 13.96 -3.99 2.79
C ASP A 56 13.66 -4.30 4.26
N THR A 57 12.69 -3.62 4.87
CA THR A 57 12.44 -3.72 6.33
C THR A 57 11.28 -4.63 6.72
N VAL A 58 10.28 -4.79 5.86
CA VAL A 58 9.12 -5.64 6.18
C VAL A 58 9.57 -7.10 6.17
N PRO A 59 9.18 -7.92 7.17
CA PRO A 59 9.57 -9.32 7.26
C PRO A 59 8.74 -10.19 6.31
N TRP A 60 8.89 -9.98 5.00
CA TRP A 60 8.17 -10.69 3.93
C TRP A 60 8.35 -12.21 4.00
N ARG A 61 7.23 -12.96 3.90
CA ARG A 61 7.21 -14.43 3.97
C ARG A 61 6.45 -15.02 2.80
N ALA A 62 6.93 -16.13 2.29
CA ALA A 62 6.14 -16.98 1.39
C ALA A 62 5.14 -17.78 2.20
N GLU A 63 3.92 -17.90 1.69
CA GLU A 63 2.84 -18.61 2.38
C GLU A 63 2.14 -19.61 1.45
N ARG A 64 1.43 -20.55 2.07
CA ARG A 64 0.54 -21.49 1.38
C ARG A 64 -0.87 -21.28 1.90
N ARG A 65 -1.84 -21.30 1.01
CA ARG A 65 -3.27 -21.16 1.38
C ARG A 65 -4.10 -22.28 0.80
N ALA A 66 -5.15 -22.65 1.53
CA ALA A 66 -6.21 -23.49 0.99
C ALA A 66 -6.97 -22.70 -0.08
N MET A 67 -7.11 -23.29 -1.26
CA MET A 67 -7.90 -22.77 -2.36
C MET A 67 -8.71 -23.93 -2.94
N TYR A 68 -10.02 -23.89 -2.74
CA TYR A 68 -10.90 -25.05 -2.96
C TYR A 68 -10.41 -26.27 -2.18
N GLU A 69 -10.32 -27.45 -2.81
CA GLU A 69 -9.88 -28.70 -2.19
C GLU A 69 -8.36 -28.89 -2.19
N ARG A 70 -7.58 -27.84 -2.48
CA ARG A 70 -6.11 -27.94 -2.59
C ARG A 70 -5.38 -26.84 -1.83
N THR A 71 -4.18 -27.15 -1.35
CA THR A 71 -3.26 -26.16 -0.80
C THR A 71 -2.27 -25.71 -1.87
N VAL A 72 -2.23 -24.40 -2.13
CA VAL A 72 -1.38 -23.79 -3.18
C VAL A 72 -0.42 -22.78 -2.58
N ASP A 73 0.74 -22.62 -3.22
CA ASP A 73 1.67 -21.55 -2.89
C ASP A 73 1.07 -20.21 -3.31
N VAL A 74 1.22 -19.20 -2.45
CA VAL A 74 0.81 -17.84 -2.77
C VAL A 74 1.89 -17.22 -3.66
N PRO A 75 1.57 -16.74 -4.88
CA PRO A 75 2.57 -16.23 -5.83
C PRO A 75 3.00 -14.79 -5.49
N ARG A 76 3.11 -14.48 -4.20
CA ARG A 76 3.58 -13.20 -3.65
C ARG A 76 4.00 -13.40 -2.21
N LEU A 77 4.91 -12.55 -1.74
CA LEU A 77 5.27 -12.52 -0.33
C LEU A 77 4.24 -11.70 0.45
N LEU A 78 4.06 -12.05 1.72
CA LEU A 78 3.10 -11.43 2.63
C LEU A 78 3.76 -11.07 3.95
N SER A 79 3.18 -10.09 4.63
CA SER A 79 3.41 -9.78 6.03
C SER A 79 2.10 -9.23 6.58
N TRP A 80 1.67 -9.73 7.73
CA TRP A 80 0.41 -9.35 8.36
C TRP A 80 0.69 -8.43 9.56
N TYR A 81 -0.16 -7.42 9.71
CA TYR A 81 -0.17 -6.49 10.84
C TYR A 81 -1.60 -6.45 11.35
N ASP A 82 -1.82 -6.83 12.61
CA ASP A 82 -3.11 -6.75 13.28
C ASP A 82 -3.46 -5.30 13.66
N GLU A 83 -4.69 -5.07 14.13
CA GLU A 83 -5.22 -3.73 14.43
C GLU A 83 -4.33 -2.91 15.39
N THR A 84 -3.69 -3.58 16.35
CA THR A 84 -2.86 -2.94 17.38
C THR A 84 -1.37 -2.93 17.03
N ASP A 85 -0.97 -3.56 15.92
CA ASP A 85 0.45 -3.66 15.56
C ASP A 85 0.98 -2.31 15.07
N GLU A 86 2.23 -2.02 15.45
CA GLU A 86 2.95 -0.88 14.89
C GLU A 86 3.27 -1.14 13.41
N LEU A 87 2.85 -0.23 12.55
CA LEU A 87 3.12 -0.30 11.13
C LEU A 87 4.59 0.03 10.83
N PRO A 88 5.20 -0.58 9.81
CA PRO A 88 6.64 -0.50 9.54
C PRO A 88 7.12 0.88 9.08
N ASP A 89 6.21 1.80 8.76
CA ASP A 89 6.51 3.18 8.46
C ASP A 89 5.37 4.08 8.99
N PRO A 90 5.67 5.18 9.72
CA PRO A 90 4.65 6.10 10.21
C PRO A 90 3.74 6.67 9.13
N ALA A 91 4.21 6.75 7.87
CA ALA A 91 3.37 7.20 6.75
C ALA A 91 2.18 6.26 6.50
N LEU A 92 2.32 4.96 6.77
CA LEU A 92 1.23 3.99 6.64
C LEU A 92 0.14 4.21 7.70
N ALA A 93 0.54 4.55 8.94
CA ALA A 93 -0.41 4.88 9.99
C ALA A 93 -1.20 6.16 9.65
N ARG A 94 -0.49 7.22 9.21
CA ARG A 94 -1.14 8.46 8.75
C ARG A 94 -2.07 8.21 7.57
N ALA A 95 -1.66 7.36 6.62
CA ALA A 95 -2.47 7.00 5.46
C ALA A 95 -3.75 6.27 5.87
N ARG A 96 -3.64 5.26 6.74
CA ARG A 96 -4.80 4.54 7.29
C ARG A 96 -5.78 5.52 7.93
N ASP A 97 -5.29 6.40 8.80
CA ASP A 97 -6.12 7.35 9.53
C ASP A 97 -6.84 8.31 8.56
N ALA A 98 -6.11 8.89 7.59
CA ALA A 98 -6.68 9.80 6.59
C ALA A 98 -7.67 9.14 5.61
N LEU A 99 -7.56 7.83 5.37
CA LEU A 99 -8.44 7.09 4.44
C LEU A 99 -9.64 6.43 5.13
N THR A 100 -9.72 6.50 6.46
CA THR A 100 -10.82 5.94 7.25
C THR A 100 -11.92 6.97 7.51
N GLU A 101 -11.60 8.26 7.41
CA GLU A 101 -12.54 9.38 7.53
C GLU A 101 -13.48 9.51 6.33
#